data_AF-A0A450XNG4-F1
#
_entry.id   AF-A0A450XNG4-F1
#
_cell.length_a   1.000
_cell.length_b   1.000
_cell.length_c   1.000
_cell.angle_alpha   90.00
_cell.angle_beta   90.00
_cell.angle_gamma   90.00
#
_symmetry.space_group_name_H-M   'P 1'
#
loop_
_entity.id
_entity.type
_entity.pdbx_description
1 polymer ?
#
loop_
_entity_poly.entity_id
_entity_poly.type
_entity_poly.pdbx_seq_one_letter_code
_entity_poly.pdbx_strand_id
1 'polypeptide(L)'
;MATQSKDSISGPFDFAKIMADLDPNKMMEQFTKILQDYKVPGVDTTAILESSRKNIEALVSANRQAVEGLQAVVARQGEILRETASETVSALKQLSSGDNPTEVVSKQMELLNPALERVLANARELAEMVQKSNTDAFEIIKKRFEESMSEFKAIAKQKP
;
A
#
# COMPACT_ATOMS: atom_id res chain seq x y z
N MET A 1 -12.11 36.11 17.33
CA MET A 1 -12.78 34.80 17.47
C MET A 1 -12.56 34.06 16.16
N ALA A 2 -11.80 32.97 16.20
CA ALA A 2 -11.21 32.32 15.03
C ALA A 2 -12.28 31.68 14.12
N THR A 3 -12.10 31.89 12.82
CA THR A 3 -12.84 31.23 11.74
C THR A 3 -12.49 29.74 11.72
N GLN A 4 -13.50 28.89 11.93
CA GLN A 4 -13.39 27.45 11.68
C GLN A 4 -13.25 27.24 10.17
N SER A 5 -12.04 26.86 9.74
CA SER A 5 -11.81 26.29 8.41
C SER A 5 -12.50 24.93 8.37
N LYS A 6 -13.66 24.88 7.72
CA LYS A 6 -14.50 23.68 7.57
C LYS A 6 -14.55 23.21 6.12
N ASP A 7 -13.47 23.48 5.39
CA ASP A 7 -13.30 23.06 4.00
C ASP A 7 -12.18 22.04 3.93
N SER A 8 -12.44 20.84 4.49
CA SER A 8 -11.71 19.65 4.05
C SER A 8 -12.09 19.43 2.59
N ILE A 9 -11.10 19.49 1.70
CA ILE A 9 -11.24 19.35 0.25
C ILE A 9 -12.01 18.06 -0.06
N SER A 10 -13.31 18.20 -0.32
CA SER A 10 -14.22 17.13 -0.70
C SER A 10 -14.02 16.77 -2.16
N GLY A 11 -12.90 16.11 -2.45
CA GLY A 11 -12.67 15.42 -3.71
C GLY A 11 -13.38 14.05 -3.74
N PRO A 12 -13.46 13.39 -4.90
CA PRO A 12 -13.99 12.02 -5.05
C PRO A 12 -13.18 10.95 -4.29
N PHE A 13 -12.08 11.32 -3.62
CA PHE A 13 -11.22 10.47 -2.79
C PHE A 13 -10.93 11.16 -1.44
N ASP A 14 -11.96 11.37 -0.61
CA ASP A 14 -11.76 11.79 0.77
C ASP A 14 -11.15 10.63 1.58
N PHE A 15 -9.83 10.62 1.69
CA PHE A 15 -9.07 9.57 2.37
C PHE A 15 -9.46 9.45 3.85
N ALA A 16 -9.79 10.57 4.52
CA ALA A 16 -10.20 10.55 5.92
C ALA A 16 -11.55 9.84 6.06
N LYS A 17 -12.49 10.10 5.14
CA LYS A 17 -13.77 9.41 5.08
C LYS A 17 -13.62 7.92 4.75
N ILE A 18 -12.80 7.56 3.77
CA ILE A 18 -12.54 6.16 3.40
C ILE A 18 -11.96 5.39 4.59
N MET A 19 -10.98 5.97 5.29
CA MET A 19 -10.40 5.36 6.49
C MET A 19 -11.42 5.23 7.63
N ALA A 20 -12.30 6.21 7.81
CA ALA A 20 -13.37 6.15 8.81
C ALA A 20 -14.47 5.13 8.46
N ASP A 21 -14.75 4.91 7.17
CA ASP A 21 -15.69 3.89 6.70
C ASP A 21 -15.09 2.47 6.76
N LEU A 22 -13.76 2.36 6.68
CA LEU A 22 -13.00 1.12 6.91
C LEU A 22 -12.66 0.88 8.39
N ASP A 23 -13.31 1.59 9.32
CA ASP A 23 -13.15 1.34 10.75
C ASP A 23 -13.69 -0.07 11.11
N PRO A 24 -12.87 -0.92 11.76
CA PRO A 24 -13.26 -2.30 12.07
C PRO A 24 -14.51 -2.41 12.94
N ASN A 25 -14.67 -1.49 13.90
CA ASN A 25 -15.80 -1.52 14.82
C ASN A 25 -17.08 -1.09 14.10
N LYS A 26 -17.00 -0.05 13.27
CA LYS A 26 -18.12 0.40 12.44
C LYS A 26 -18.60 -0.69 11.48
N MET A 27 -17.68 -1.39 10.82
CA MET A 27 -18.01 -2.52 9.94
C MET A 27 -18.65 -3.68 10.72
N MET A 28 -18.11 -4.02 11.91
CA MET A 28 -18.69 -5.05 12.77
C MET A 28 -20.08 -4.68 13.29
N GLU A 29 -20.31 -3.42 13.66
CA GLU A 29 -21.62 -2.93 14.10
C GLU A 29 -22.65 -3.02 12.97
N GLN A 30 -22.30 -2.59 11.76
CA GLN A 30 -23.18 -2.70 10.59
C GLN A 30 -23.51 -4.16 10.28
N PHE A 31 -22.51 -5.04 10.29
CA PHE A 31 -22.72 -6.46 10.07
C PHE A 31 -23.63 -7.08 11.14
N THR A 32 -23.40 -6.75 12.41
CA THR A 32 -24.20 -7.24 13.53
C THR A 32 -25.65 -6.80 13.41
N LYS A 33 -25.91 -5.54 13.00
CA LYS A 33 -27.28 -5.05 12.74
C LYS A 33 -27.97 -5.85 11.65
N ILE A 34 -27.30 -6.08 10.53
CA ILE A 34 -27.83 -6.90 9.43
C ILE A 34 -28.14 -8.32 9.93
N LEU A 35 -27.25 -8.94 10.69
CA LEU A 35 -27.47 -10.29 11.21
C LEU A 35 -28.63 -10.35 12.22
N GLN A 36 -28.84 -9.30 13.01
CA GLN A 36 -29.96 -9.16 13.95
C GLN A 36 -31.30 -8.97 13.25
N ASP A 37 -31.32 -8.20 12.15
CA ASP A 37 -32.52 -7.95 11.35
C ASP A 37 -32.95 -9.19 10.56
N TYR A 38 -31.99 -10.05 10.17
CA TYR A 38 -32.21 -11.25 9.36
C TYR A 38 -32.01 -12.56 10.15
N LYS A 39 -32.49 -12.64 11.40
CA LYS A 39 -32.40 -13.87 12.21
C LYS A 39 -32.90 -15.09 11.41
N VAL A 40 -31.98 -16.00 11.06
CA VAL A 40 -32.31 -17.27 10.39
C VAL A 40 -32.38 -18.38 11.45
N PRO A 41 -33.55 -18.99 11.68
CA PRO A 41 -33.67 -20.12 12.60
C PRO A 41 -32.80 -21.30 12.16
N GLY A 42 -32.10 -21.95 13.11
CA GLY A 42 -31.28 -23.13 12.84
C GLY A 42 -29.87 -22.86 12.30
N VAL A 43 -29.41 -21.61 12.32
CA VAL A 43 -28.06 -21.20 11.89
C VAL A 43 -27.24 -20.71 13.09
N ASP A 44 -25.98 -21.15 13.19
CA ASP A 44 -25.03 -20.66 14.21
C ASP A 44 -24.59 -19.23 13.89
N THR A 45 -25.30 -18.26 14.46
CA THR A 45 -25.02 -16.83 14.30
C THR A 45 -23.72 -16.41 15.00
N THR A 46 -23.25 -17.17 15.99
CA THR A 46 -21.96 -16.93 16.65
C THR A 46 -20.81 -17.27 15.70
N ALA A 47 -20.88 -18.43 15.02
CA ALA A 47 -19.89 -18.81 14.02
C ALA A 47 -19.83 -17.81 12.84
N ILE A 48 -20.99 -17.28 12.42
CA ILE A 48 -21.06 -16.24 11.39
C ILE A 48 -20.39 -14.94 11.87
N LEU A 49 -20.67 -14.52 13.10
CA LEU A 49 -20.10 -13.29 13.66
C LEU A 49 -18.56 -13.39 13.80
N GLU A 50 -18.06 -14.54 14.25
CA GLU A 50 -16.62 -14.82 14.29
C GLU A 50 -15.97 -14.81 12.90
N SER A 51 -16.62 -15.44 11.91
CA SER A 51 -16.16 -15.44 10.52
C SER A 51 -16.09 -14.02 9.93
N SER A 52 -17.06 -13.17 10.26
CA SER A 52 -17.08 -11.75 9.87
C SER A 52 -16.01 -10.92 10.56
N ARG A 53 -15.72 -11.18 11.84
CA ARG A 53 -14.59 -10.54 12.53
C ARG A 53 -13.27 -10.84 11.82
N LYS A 54 -13.02 -12.11 11.50
CA LYS A 54 -11.81 -12.53 10.74
C LYS A 54 -11.74 -11.90 9.34
N ASN A 55 -12.88 -11.74 8.66
CA ASN A 55 -12.94 -11.04 7.37
C ASN A 55 -12.48 -9.59 7.50
N ILE A 56 -12.97 -8.89 8.51
CA ILE A 56 -12.62 -7.49 8.77
C ILE A 56 -11.14 -7.38 9.16
N GLU A 57 -10.61 -8.27 10.00
CA GLU A 57 -9.19 -8.30 10.34
C GLU A 57 -8.30 -8.52 9.10
N ALA A 58 -8.69 -9.43 8.20
CA ALA A 58 -7.95 -9.67 6.97
C ALA A 58 -7.97 -8.45 6.03
N LEU A 59 -9.11 -7.77 5.91
CA LEU A 59 -9.22 -6.52 5.13
C LEU A 59 -8.34 -5.42 5.72
N VAL A 60 -8.32 -5.26 7.04
CA VAL A 60 -7.45 -4.30 7.73
C VAL A 60 -5.98 -4.63 7.48
N SER A 61 -5.60 -5.91 7.61
CA SER A 61 -4.23 -6.36 7.39
C SER A 61 -3.79 -6.15 5.95
N ALA A 62 -4.64 -6.44 4.96
CA ALA A 62 -4.33 -6.22 3.55
C ALA A 62 -4.17 -4.73 3.22
N ASN A 63 -5.05 -3.88 3.76
CA ASN A 63 -4.94 -2.42 3.60
C ASN A 63 -3.66 -1.88 4.26
N ARG A 64 -3.32 -2.39 5.45
CA ARG A 64 -2.07 -2.04 6.13
C ARG A 64 -0.86 -2.41 5.28
N GLN A 65 -0.81 -3.62 4.73
CA GLN A 65 0.26 -4.06 3.83
C GLN A 65 0.39 -3.12 2.62
N ALA A 66 -0.73 -2.76 1.99
CA ALA A 66 -0.74 -1.84 0.86
C ALA A 66 -0.18 -0.46 1.22
N VAL A 67 -0.58 0.10 2.38
CA VAL A 67 -0.08 1.39 2.88
C VAL A 67 1.41 1.33 3.22
N GLU A 68 1.87 0.27 3.89
CA GLU A 68 3.29 0.05 4.20
C GLU A 68 4.11 -0.04 2.91
N GLY A 69 3.60 -0.70 1.87
CA GLY A 69 4.25 -0.73 0.56
C GLY A 69 4.34 0.64 -0.11
N LEU A 70 3.29 1.47 -0.04
CA LEU A 70 3.33 2.85 -0.53
C LEU A 70 4.35 3.70 0.25
N GLN A 71 4.39 3.56 1.58
CA GLN A 71 5.38 4.24 2.42
C GLN A 71 6.81 3.84 2.05
N ALA A 72 7.04 2.54 1.80
CA ALA A 72 8.34 2.03 1.36
C ALA A 72 8.76 2.63 0.01
N VAL A 73 7.84 2.71 -0.96
CA VAL A 73 8.08 3.35 -2.27
C VAL A 73 8.46 4.83 -2.10
N VAL A 74 7.73 5.57 -1.27
CA VAL A 74 8.03 6.99 -0.99
C VAL A 74 9.39 7.16 -0.31
N ALA A 75 9.71 6.31 0.66
CA ALA A 75 11.01 6.32 1.32
C ALA A 75 12.14 6.08 0.31
N ARG A 76 11.97 5.08 -0.58
CA ARG A 76 12.95 4.77 -1.62
C ARG A 76 13.11 5.91 -2.63
N GLN A 77 12.02 6.57 -3.01
CA GLN A 77 12.08 7.76 -3.86
C GLN A 77 12.92 8.88 -3.22
N GLY A 78 12.82 9.06 -1.89
CA GLY A 78 13.65 10.01 -1.13
C GLY A 78 15.12 9.64 -1.11
N GLU A 79 15.45 8.35 -0.97
CA GLU A 79 16.83 7.86 -1.06
C GLU A 79 17.44 8.10 -2.44
N ILE A 80 16.71 7.77 -3.52
CA ILE A 80 17.14 8.02 -4.90
C ILE A 80 17.47 9.51 -5.12
N LEU A 81 16.64 10.43 -4.58
CA LEU A 81 16.90 11.86 -4.66
C LEU A 81 18.18 12.27 -3.92
N ARG A 82 18.41 11.71 -2.73
CA ARG A 82 19.61 11.98 -1.93
C ARG A 82 20.87 11.46 -2.63
N GLU A 83 20.81 10.27 -3.21
CA GLU A 83 21.88 9.68 -4.02
C GLU A 83 22.20 10.57 -5.22
N THR A 84 21.18 10.96 -5.99
CA THR A 84 21.33 11.81 -7.18
C THR A 84 21.94 13.18 -6.84
N ALA A 85 21.52 13.79 -5.74
CA ALA A 85 22.10 15.06 -5.28
C ALA A 85 23.60 14.93 -4.92
N SER A 86 23.98 13.84 -4.24
CA SER A 86 25.38 13.56 -3.90
C SER A 86 26.24 13.31 -5.14
N GLU A 87 25.71 12.58 -6.12
CA GLU A 87 26.37 12.32 -7.40
C GLU A 87 26.58 13.63 -8.18
N THR A 88 25.55 14.49 -8.22
CA THR A 88 25.62 15.80 -8.89
C THR A 88 26.71 16.68 -8.28
N VAL A 89 26.79 16.78 -6.96
CA VAL A 89 27.86 17.54 -6.27
C VAL A 89 29.25 16.98 -6.59
N SER A 90 29.37 15.65 -6.67
CA SER A 90 30.63 14.98 -7.01
C SER A 90 31.05 15.25 -8.45
N ALA A 91 30.11 15.17 -9.39
CA ALA A 91 30.33 15.50 -10.80
C ALA A 91 30.73 16.96 -11.00
N LEU A 92 30.06 17.90 -10.32
CA LEU A 92 30.43 19.33 -10.35
C LEU A 92 31.87 19.58 -9.86
N LYS A 93 32.29 18.92 -8.78
CA LYS A 93 33.68 19.00 -8.27
C LYS A 93 34.69 18.45 -9.27
N GLN A 94 34.36 17.36 -9.96
CA GLN A 94 35.23 16.77 -10.97
C GLN A 94 35.34 17.63 -12.24
N LEU A 95 34.26 18.33 -12.61
CA LEU A 95 34.24 19.26 -13.74
C LEU A 95 34.97 20.57 -13.44
N SER A 96 34.87 21.11 -12.23
CA SER A 96 35.61 22.32 -11.81
C SER A 96 37.12 22.11 -11.69
N SER A 97 37.60 20.88 -11.85
CA SER A 97 39.02 20.50 -11.75
C SER A 97 39.69 20.24 -13.10
N GLY A 98 38.98 20.41 -14.24
CA GLY A 98 39.49 20.11 -15.58
C GLY A 98 39.80 21.38 -16.40
N ASP A 99 41.03 21.51 -16.88
CA ASP A 99 41.50 22.68 -17.65
C ASP A 99 41.43 22.49 -19.19
N ASN A 100 41.04 21.32 -19.72
CA ASN A 100 41.12 21.00 -21.15
C ASN A 100 39.77 20.57 -21.80
N PRO A 101 39.30 21.22 -22.88
CA PRO A 101 38.01 20.93 -23.54
C PRO A 101 37.83 19.47 -24.03
N THR A 102 38.90 18.78 -24.42
CA THR A 102 38.83 17.38 -24.90
C THR A 102 38.53 16.39 -23.77
N GLU A 103 39.01 16.69 -22.55
CA GLU A 103 38.73 15.90 -21.34
C GLU A 103 37.25 16.00 -20.95
N VAL A 104 36.64 17.18 -21.11
CA VAL A 104 35.23 17.44 -20.80
C VAL A 104 34.28 16.59 -21.66
N VAL A 105 34.57 16.43 -22.95
CA VAL A 105 33.74 15.62 -23.86
C VAL A 105 33.84 14.13 -23.54
N SER A 106 35.05 13.62 -23.24
CA SER A 106 35.22 12.21 -22.83
C SER A 106 34.50 11.90 -21.51
N LYS A 107 34.57 12.80 -20.53
CA LYS A 107 33.87 12.69 -19.24
C LYS A 107 32.35 12.71 -19.40
N GLN A 108 31.81 13.45 -20.36
CA GLN A 108 30.36 13.42 -20.63
C GLN A 108 29.88 12.04 -21.08
N MET A 109 30.64 11.34 -21.93
CA MET A 109 30.26 9.99 -22.37
C MET A 109 30.43 8.94 -21.26
N GLU A 110 31.46 9.06 -20.42
CA GLU A 110 31.64 8.18 -19.25
C GLU A 110 30.53 8.32 -18.20
N LEU A 111 29.93 9.51 -18.07
CA LEU A 111 28.86 9.76 -17.09
C LEU A 111 27.46 9.35 -17.59
N LEU A 112 27.22 9.38 -18.91
CA LEU A 112 25.90 9.13 -19.48
C LEU A 112 25.45 7.67 -19.41
N ASN A 113 26.31 6.71 -19.74
CA ASN A 113 25.94 5.29 -19.75
C ASN A 113 25.58 4.78 -18.33
N PRO A 114 26.40 5.01 -17.29
CA PRO A 114 26.07 4.57 -15.93
C PRO A 114 24.84 5.28 -15.36
N ALA A 115 24.61 6.55 -15.71
CA ALA A 115 23.42 7.27 -15.29
C ALA A 115 22.13 6.68 -15.87
N LEU A 116 22.15 6.27 -17.15
CA LEU A 116 21.03 5.59 -17.81
C LEU A 116 20.73 4.22 -17.17
N GLU A 117 21.78 3.43 -16.90
CA GLU A 117 21.65 2.16 -16.20
C GLU A 117 21.05 2.34 -14.80
N ARG A 118 21.48 3.37 -14.05
CA ARG A 118 20.97 3.68 -12.72
C ARG A 118 19.49 4.08 -12.74
N VAL A 119 19.08 4.91 -13.71
CA VAL A 119 17.65 5.28 -13.87
C VAL A 119 16.79 4.06 -14.16
N LEU A 120 17.23 3.17 -15.06
CA LEU A 120 16.50 1.95 -15.37
C LEU A 120 16.45 0.97 -14.18
N ALA A 121 17.53 0.88 -13.40
CA ALA A 121 17.57 0.06 -12.19
C ALA A 121 16.59 0.59 -11.13
N ASN A 122 16.60 1.90 -10.85
CA ASN A 122 15.68 2.54 -9.91
C ASN A 122 14.22 2.36 -10.34
N ALA A 123 13.92 2.50 -11.64
CA ALA A 123 12.57 2.29 -12.16
C ALA A 123 12.09 0.84 -11.99
N ARG A 124 12.96 -0.15 -12.22
CA ARG A 124 12.66 -1.58 -11.99
C ARG A 124 12.42 -1.86 -10.51
N GLU A 125 13.29 -1.36 -9.64
CA GLU A 125 13.17 -1.53 -8.19
C GLU A 125 11.82 -0.99 -7.68
N LEU A 126 11.44 0.23 -8.07
CA LEU A 126 10.16 0.81 -7.68
C LEU A 126 8.96 0.00 -8.21
N ALA A 127 9.04 -0.51 -9.44
CA ALA A 127 7.99 -1.36 -10.01
C ALA A 127 7.86 -2.69 -9.25
N GLU A 128 8.98 -3.33 -8.90
CA GLU A 128 9.01 -4.56 -8.09
C GLU A 128 8.43 -4.34 -6.70
N MET A 129 8.73 -3.21 -6.05
CA MET A 129 8.17 -2.84 -4.75
C MET A 129 6.63 -2.72 -4.80
N VAL A 130 6.10 -2.03 -5.82
CA VAL A 130 4.65 -1.90 -6.02
C VAL A 130 4.01 -3.25 -6.28
N GLN A 131 4.61 -4.06 -7.16
CA GLN A 131 4.10 -5.39 -7.49
C GLN A 131 4.08 -6.31 -6.27
N LYS A 132 5.14 -6.27 -5.45
CA LYS A 132 5.24 -7.05 -4.23
C LYS A 132 4.16 -6.65 -3.22
N SER A 133 3.99 -5.35 -2.97
CA SER A 133 2.94 -4.83 -2.07
C SER A 133 1.54 -5.34 -2.47
N ASN A 134 1.22 -5.29 -3.76
CA ASN A 134 -0.05 -5.79 -4.28
C ASN A 134 -0.19 -7.32 -4.14
N THR A 135 0.90 -8.06 -4.36
CA THR A 135 0.91 -9.52 -4.24
C THR A 135 0.69 -9.94 -2.79
N ASP A 136 1.43 -9.33 -1.85
CA ASP A 136 1.31 -9.63 -0.41
C ASP A 136 -0.11 -9.34 0.10
N ALA A 137 -0.70 -8.20 -0.30
CA ALA A 137 -2.09 -7.87 0.04
C ALA A 137 -3.10 -8.87 -0.54
N PHE A 138 -2.89 -9.32 -1.79
CA PHE A 138 -3.74 -10.32 -2.43
C PHE A 138 -3.64 -11.69 -1.74
N GLU A 139 -2.45 -12.11 -1.30
CA GLU A 139 -2.27 -13.37 -0.58
C GLU A 139 -3.04 -13.41 0.73
N ILE A 140 -3.11 -12.29 1.47
CA ILE A 140 -3.92 -12.17 2.69
C ILE A 140 -5.41 -12.41 2.37
N ILE A 141 -5.93 -11.78 1.32
CA ILE A 141 -7.33 -11.94 0.91
C ILE A 141 -7.61 -13.36 0.39
N LYS A 142 -6.72 -13.92 -0.43
CA LYS A 142 -6.82 -15.29 -0.93
C LYS A 142 -6.90 -16.30 0.21
N LYS A 143 -6.00 -16.19 1.20
CA LYS A 143 -6.01 -17.05 2.38
C LYS A 143 -7.33 -16.94 3.13
N ARG A 144 -7.81 -15.72 3.37
CA ARG A 144 -9.07 -15.52 4.07
C ARG A 144 -10.27 -16.09 3.30
N PHE A 145 -10.27 -15.99 1.98
CA PHE A 145 -11.31 -16.61 1.14
C PHE A 145 -11.32 -18.15 1.27
N GLU A 146 -10.16 -18.79 1.25
CA GLU A 146 -10.02 -20.25 1.44
C GLU A 146 -10.52 -20.71 2.83
N GLU A 147 -10.19 -19.95 3.87
CA GLU A 147 -10.69 -20.17 5.23
C GLU A 147 -12.21 -19.96 5.31
N SER A 148 -12.74 -18.90 4.69
CA SER A 148 -14.18 -18.60 4.66
C SER A 148 -14.99 -19.73 4.01
N MET A 149 -14.47 -20.32 2.93
CA MET A 149 -15.08 -21.48 2.28
C MET A 149 -15.12 -22.71 3.19
N SER A 150 -14.10 -22.89 4.02
CA SER A 150 -14.02 -23.98 4.98
C SER A 150 -15.00 -23.77 6.15
N GLU A 151 -15.10 -22.55 6.65
CA GLU A 151 -16.07 -22.14 7.68
C GLU A 151 -17.51 -22.28 7.18
N PHE A 152 -17.80 -21.84 5.96
CA PHE A 152 -19.12 -22.01 5.34
C PHE A 152 -19.52 -23.50 5.23
N LYS A 153 -18.59 -24.36 4.79
CA LYS A 153 -18.82 -25.81 4.77
C LYS A 153 -19.07 -26.39 6.16
N ALA A 154 -18.41 -25.88 7.19
CA ALA A 154 -18.63 -26.31 8.57
C ALA A 154 -20.03 -25.90 9.07
N ILE A 155 -20.43 -24.65 8.83
CA ILE A 155 -21.75 -24.12 9.17
C ILE A 155 -22.85 -24.91 8.42
N ALA A 156 -22.67 -25.18 7.13
CA ALA A 156 -23.63 -25.96 6.33
C ALA A 156 -23.77 -27.43 6.77
N LYS A 157 -22.74 -27.99 7.43
CA LYS A 157 -22.76 -29.35 8.00
C LYS A 157 -23.36 -29.38 9.41
N GLN A 158 -23.43 -28.26 10.12
CA GLN A 158 -24.22 -28.12 11.34
C GLN A 158 -25.70 -28.02 10.97
N LYS A 159 -26.28 -29.14 10.56
CA LYS A 159 -27.73 -29.30 10.48
C LYS A 159 -28.24 -29.67 11.89
N PRO A 160 -29.43 -29.21 12.34
CA PRO A 160 -30.17 -29.97 13.34
C PRO A 160 -30.49 -31.38 12.83
#